data_AF-A0A0F2RGX3-F1
#
_entry.id   AF-A0A0F2RGX3-F1
#
_cell.length_a   1.000
_cell.length_b   1.000
_cell.length_c   1.000
_cell.angle_alpha   90.00
_cell.angle_beta   90.00
_cell.angle_gamma   90.00
#
_symmetry.space_group_name_H-M   'P 1'
#
loop_
_entity.id
_entity.type
_entity.pdbx_description
1 polymer ?
#
loop_
_entity_poly.entity_id
_entity_poly.type
_entity_poly.pdbx_seq_one_letter_code
_entity_poly.pdbx_strand_id
1 'polypeptide(L)' 'MPHPKEPTGCRYIHGDVPGLDWHYCQEPRLDESAYCATHHAACHIPADKADAHLRALMSALSRMAA' A
#
# COMPACT_ATOMS: atom_id res chain seq x y z
N MET A 1 14.54 -19.12 -9.65
CA MET A 1 13.40 -18.19 -9.73
C MET A 1 12.97 -17.89 -8.30
N PRO A 2 12.89 -16.63 -7.86
CA PRO A 2 12.41 -16.29 -6.52
C PRO A 2 10.97 -16.77 -6.35
N HIS A 3 10.62 -17.23 -5.14
CA HIS A 3 9.27 -17.71 -4.87
C HIS A 3 8.28 -16.54 -4.97
N PRO A 4 7.14 -16.67 -5.67
CA PRO A 4 6.22 -15.55 -5.92
C PRO A 4 5.64 -14.93 -4.64
N LYS A 5 5.64 -15.67 -3.53
CA LYS A 5 5.21 -15.21 -2.20
C LYS A 5 6.35 -14.78 -1.27
N GLU A 6 7.60 -14.81 -1.74
CA GLU A 6 8.75 -14.24 -1.01
C GLU A 6 9.11 -12.88 -1.62
N PRO A 7 9.09 -11.78 -0.86
CA PRO A 7 9.27 -10.45 -1.42
C PRO A 7 10.74 -10.16 -1.72
N THR A 8 11.18 -10.43 -2.95
CA THR A 8 12.54 -10.08 -3.42
C THR A 8 12.60 -8.70 -4.10
N GLY A 9 11.46 -8.21 -4.59
CA GLY A 9 11.30 -6.88 -5.20
C GLY A 9 10.12 -6.11 -4.63
N CYS A 10 9.31 -5.52 -5.51
CA CYS A 10 8.09 -4.78 -5.19
C CYS A 10 7.13 -5.63 -4.33
N ARG A 11 6.68 -5.06 -3.21
CA ARG A 11 5.80 -5.71 -2.24
C ARG A 11 4.31 -5.54 -2.52
N TYR A 12 3.94 -5.04 -3.69
CA TYR A 12 2.55 -4.98 -4.11
C TYR A 12 2.04 -6.40 -4.40
N ILE A 13 0.83 -6.72 -3.93
CA ILE A 13 0.20 -8.03 -4.11
C ILE A 13 -0.75 -7.96 -5.30
N HIS A 14 -0.56 -8.85 -6.26
CA HIS A 14 -1.54 -9.14 -7.31
C HIS A 14 -2.37 -10.37 -6.93
N GLY A 15 -3.62 -10.38 -7.36
CA GLY A 15 -4.57 -11.47 -7.09
C GLY A 15 -5.41 -11.24 -5.84
N ASP A 16 -6.29 -12.19 -5.57
CA ASP A 16 -7.21 -12.16 -4.43
C ASP A 16 -6.55 -12.83 -3.21
N VAL A 17 -6.42 -12.11 -2.09
CA VAL A 17 -5.75 -12.60 -0.88
C VAL A 17 -6.50 -13.76 -0.19
N PRO A 18 -7.85 -13.74 -0.13
CA PRO A 18 -8.65 -14.93 0.17
C PRO A 18 -8.37 -16.13 -0.76
N GLY A 19 -7.99 -15.90 -2.01
CA GLY A 19 -7.59 -16.93 -2.96
C GLY A 19 -6.15 -17.42 -2.74
N LEU A 20 -5.82 -18.61 -3.28
CA LEU A 20 -4.45 -19.12 -3.22
C LEU A 20 -3.52 -18.49 -4.28
N ASP A 21 -4.08 -17.76 -5.24
CA ASP A 21 -3.43 -17.26 -6.46
C ASP A 21 -2.76 -15.89 -6.31
N TRP A 22 -2.65 -15.37 -5.09
CA TRP A 22 -1.95 -14.12 -4.85
C TRP A 22 -0.43 -14.27 -4.96
N HIS A 23 0.25 -13.23 -5.42
CA HIS A 23 1.70 -13.15 -5.50
C HIS A 23 2.20 -11.71 -5.43
N TYR A 24 3.46 -11.52 -5.05
CA TYR A 24 4.10 -10.21 -5.12
C TYR A 24 4.46 -9.85 -6.57
N CYS A 25 4.48 -8.56 -6.88
CA CYS A 25 4.87 -8.03 -8.19
C CYS A 25 6.32 -8.38 -8.59
N GLN A 26 7.25 -8.42 -7.63
CA GLN A 26 8.68 -8.75 -7.83
C GLN A 26 9.51 -7.79 -8.71
N GLU A 27 8.91 -6.78 -9.34
CA GLU A 27 9.68 -5.75 -10.07
C GLU A 27 10.69 -5.03 -9.17
N PRO A 28 11.79 -4.49 -9.71
CA PRO A 28 12.77 -3.72 -8.95
C PRO A 28 12.10 -2.60 -8.12
N ARG A 29 12.50 -2.50 -6.85
CA ARG A 29 12.01 -1.44 -5.97
C ARG A 29 12.62 -0.10 -6.38
N LEU A 30 11.84 0.96 -6.20
CA LEU A 30 12.37 2.31 -6.14
C LEU A 30 13.18 2.47 -4.84
N ASP A 31 14.24 3.28 -4.87
CA ASP A 31 14.99 3.61 -3.66
C ASP A 31 14.07 4.21 -2.60
N GLU A 32 14.30 3.82 -1.34
CA GLU A 32 13.48 4.21 -0.19
C GLU A 32 11.98 3.82 -0.27
N SER A 33 11.59 2.96 -1.21
CA SER A 33 10.23 2.45 -1.32
C SER A 33 10.12 0.94 -1.12
N ALA A 34 8.97 0.50 -0.61
CA ALA A 34 8.57 -0.90 -0.64
C ALA A 34 8.09 -1.36 -2.04
N TYR A 35 7.90 -0.43 -2.97
CA TYR A 35 7.22 -0.67 -4.25
C TYR A 35 8.10 -0.31 -5.46
N CYS A 36 7.77 -0.85 -6.64
CA CYS A 36 8.30 -0.36 -7.92
C CYS A 36 7.67 1.00 -8.25
N ALA A 37 8.16 1.69 -9.28
CA ALA A 37 7.66 3.02 -9.66
C ALA A 37 6.12 3.06 -9.86
N THR A 38 5.56 2.05 -10.53
CA THR A 38 4.12 1.93 -10.79
C THR A 38 3.31 1.81 -9.50
N HIS A 39 3.67 0.84 -8.64
CA HIS A 39 2.93 0.60 -7.40
C HIS A 39 3.23 1.63 -6.32
N HIS A 40 4.40 2.29 -6.38
CA HIS A 40 4.69 3.45 -5.56
C HIS A 40 3.70 4.56 -5.88
N ALA A 41 3.54 4.93 -7.15
CA ALA A 41 2.58 5.97 -7.54
C ALA A 41 1.12 5.62 -7.18
N ALA A 42 0.74 4.34 -7.26
CA ALA A 42 -0.59 3.88 -6.90
C ALA A 42 -0.86 3.90 -5.38
N CYS A 43 0.10 3.50 -4.57
CA CYS A 43 -0.05 3.40 -3.11
C CYS A 43 0.39 4.66 -2.35
N HIS A 44 1.15 5.55 -2.98
CA HIS A 44 1.63 6.77 -2.36
C HIS A 44 0.47 7.76 -2.19
N ILE A 45 0.01 7.89 -0.95
CA ILE A 45 -0.93 8.95 -0.56
C ILE A 45 -0.10 10.19 -0.24
N PRO A 46 -0.25 11.30 -0.99
CA PRO A 46 0.43 12.55 -0.68
C PRO A 46 0.17 13.00 0.77
N ALA A 47 1.19 13.55 1.43
CA ALA A 47 1.12 13.91 2.84
C ALA A 47 -0.01 14.91 3.18
N ASP A 48 -0.26 15.87 2.29
CA ASP A 48 -1.37 16.83 2.38
C ASP A 48 -2.74 16.14 2.37
N LYS A 49 -2.89 15.07 1.60
CA LYS A 49 -4.11 14.25 1.56
C LYS A 49 -4.22 13.33 2.78
N ALA A 50 -3.10 12.80 3.28
CA ALA A 50 -3.09 11.98 4.48
C ALA A 50 -3.54 12.79 5.71
N ASP A 51 -3.04 14.02 5.86
CA ASP A 51 -3.43 14.93 6.94
C ASP A 51 -4.92 15.31 6.87
N ALA A 52 -5.45 15.58 5.68
CA ALA A 52 -6.86 15.86 5.50
C ALA A 52 -7.73 14.67 5.91
N HIS A 53 -7.34 13.45 5.53
CA HIS A 53 -8.05 12.23 5.91
C HIS A 53 -8.01 11.99 7.42
N LEU A 54 -6.85 12.17 8.05
CA LEU A 54 -6.68 12.01 9.48
C LEU A 54 -7.51 13.05 10.26
N ARG A 55 -7.51 14.31 9.83
CA ARG A 55 -8.34 15.37 10.43
C ARG A 55 -9.83 15.06 10.29
N ALA A 56 -10.27 14.57 9.12
CA ALA A 56 -11.66 14.20 8.89
C ALA A 56 -12.10 13.04 9.81
N LEU A 57 -11.26 12.01 9.95
CA LEU A 57 -11.48 10.88 10.87
C LEU A 57 -11.56 11.35 12.32
N MET A 58 -10.60 12.15 12.78
CA MET A 58 -10.58 12.66 14.16
C MET A 58 -11.82 13.51 14.45
N SER A 59 -12.23 14.36 13.51
CA SER A 59 -13.44 15.19 13.63
C SER A 59 -14.72 14.34 13.69
N ALA A 60 -14.80 13.24 12.93
CA ALA A 60 -15.93 12.32 12.96
C ALA A 60 -16.01 11.57 14.30
N LEU A 61 -14.88 11.10 14.83
CA LEU A 61 -14.82 10.43 16.13
C LEU A 61 -15.23 11.36 17.28
N SER A 62 -14.79 12.62 17.25
CA SER A 62 -15.20 13.61 18.26
C SER A 62 -16.71 13.90 18.25
N ARG A 63 -17.38 13.81 17.10
CA ARG A 63 -18.84 13.99 17.00
C ARG A 63 -19.64 12.79 17.49
N MET A 64 -19.06 11.60 17.49
CA MET A 64 -19.71 10.37 17.99
C MET A 64 -19.56 10.18 19.50
N ALA A 65 -18.59 10.87 20.11
CA ALA A 65 -18.29 10.81 21.53
C ALA A 65 -19.00 11.91 22.36
N ALA A 66 -19.76 12.80 21.72
CA ALA A 66 -20.54 13.88 22.32
C ALA A 66 -22.04 13.55 22.28
#